data_AF-A0A1X7JYI3-F1
#
_entry.id   AF-A0A1X7JYI3-F1
#
_cell.length_a   1.000
_cell.length_b   1.000
_cell.length_c   1.000
_cell.angle_alpha   90.00
_cell.angle_beta   90.00
_cell.angle_gamma   90.00
#
_symmetry.space_group_name_H-M   'P 1'
#
loop_
_entity.id
_entity.type
_entity.pdbx_description
1 polymer ?
#
loop_
_entity_poly.entity_id
_entity_poly.type
_entity_poly.pdbx_seq_one_letter_code
_entity_poly.pdbx_strand_id
1 'polypeptide(L)'
;MNPQSLEDLFTLAGDWAGLPQDVSLEDVRCLQWISIKGDYLAIGPMVTWGRIRGSDLVQKLAPSLLELSQGFEQNRTLGEELLKPSPQGPGEKLISLGAKVELLSSGSSRETDLSFPLPIAEGELLRSVLIPLA
;
A
#
# COMPACT_ATOMS: atom_id res chain seq x y z
N MET A 1 20.16 1.40 -9.58
CA MET A 1 20.43 1.37 -8.11
C MET A 1 19.08 1.13 -7.47
N ASN A 2 18.87 0.03 -6.73
CA ASN A 2 17.56 -0.25 -6.12
C ASN A 2 17.48 0.48 -4.78
N PRO A 3 16.51 1.40 -4.58
CA PRO A 3 16.37 2.12 -3.32
C PRO A 3 16.13 1.13 -2.18
N GLN A 4 16.90 1.26 -1.09
CA GLN A 4 16.76 0.41 0.09
C GLN A 4 15.82 1.04 1.13
N SER A 5 15.67 2.36 1.10
CA SER A 5 14.76 3.12 1.95
C SER A 5 13.82 4.02 1.13
N LEU A 6 12.75 4.50 1.78
CA LEU A 6 11.86 5.50 1.18
C LEU A 6 12.62 6.80 0.91
N GLU A 7 13.48 7.24 1.82
CA GLU A 7 14.33 8.44 1.63
C GLU A 7 15.28 8.33 0.44
N ASP A 8 15.84 7.14 0.17
CA ASP A 8 16.61 6.89 -1.06
C ASP A 8 15.74 7.07 -2.30
N LEU A 9 14.48 6.66 -2.22
CA LEU A 9 13.50 6.77 -3.29
C LEU A 9 13.13 8.23 -3.55
N PHE A 10 12.93 9.04 -2.51
CA PHE A 10 12.74 10.50 -2.64
C PHE A 10 13.99 11.18 -3.20
N THR A 11 15.18 10.77 -2.74
CA THR A 11 16.46 11.33 -3.20
C THR A 11 16.73 10.98 -4.67
N LEU A 12 16.37 9.77 -5.11
CA LEU A 12 16.45 9.32 -6.51
C LEU A 12 15.41 9.99 -7.40
N ALA A 13 14.21 10.30 -6.88
CA ALA A 13 13.14 10.94 -7.64
C ALA A 13 13.34 12.46 -7.82
N GLY A 14 14.24 13.10 -7.07
CA GLY A 14 14.52 14.53 -7.16
C GLY A 14 13.24 15.39 -7.03
N ASP A 15 13.03 16.30 -7.97
CA ASP A 15 11.77 17.03 -8.20
C ASP A 15 10.87 16.23 -9.16
N TRP A 16 10.11 15.25 -8.66
CA TRP A 16 8.88 14.58 -9.19
C TRP A 16 8.52 14.47 -10.69
N ALA A 17 9.37 14.88 -11.63
CA ALA A 17 9.18 14.82 -13.08
C ALA A 17 9.90 13.62 -13.70
N GLY A 18 10.61 12.82 -12.89
CA GLY A 18 11.37 11.70 -13.39
C GLY A 18 11.87 10.79 -12.29
N LEU A 19 10.99 9.93 -11.76
CA LEU A 19 11.47 8.57 -11.51
C LEU A 19 12.08 8.10 -12.84
N PRO A 20 13.33 7.62 -12.87
CA PRO A 20 13.86 7.02 -14.09
C PRO A 20 12.83 6.00 -14.57
N GLN A 21 12.42 6.03 -15.84
CA GLN A 21 11.42 5.11 -16.40
C GLN A 21 11.82 3.63 -16.22
N ASP A 22 13.04 3.39 -15.76
CA ASP A 22 13.69 2.10 -15.54
C ASP A 22 13.67 1.64 -14.06
N VAL A 23 13.07 2.39 -13.13
CA VAL A 23 12.92 1.92 -11.73
C VAL A 23 11.68 1.03 -11.63
N SER A 24 11.89 -0.29 -11.64
CA SER A 24 10.86 -1.23 -11.23
C SER A 24 10.59 -1.06 -9.73
N LEU A 25 9.38 -0.60 -9.39
CA LEU A 25 8.93 -0.50 -7.99
C LEU A 25 8.82 -1.88 -7.32
N GLU A 26 8.81 -2.96 -8.10
CA GLU A 26 8.79 -4.35 -7.60
C GLU A 26 10.07 -4.72 -6.86
N ASP A 27 11.18 -4.05 -7.13
CA ASP A 27 12.45 -4.30 -6.45
C ASP A 27 12.66 -3.44 -5.19
N VAL A 28 11.71 -2.55 -4.91
CA VAL A 28 11.77 -1.62 -3.79
C VAL A 28 11.27 -2.32 -2.52
N ARG A 29 12.20 -2.93 -1.79
CA ARG A 29 11.89 -3.69 -0.56
C ARG A 29 11.15 -2.86 0.50
N CYS A 30 11.41 -1.55 0.57
CA CYS A 30 10.73 -0.67 1.52
C CYS A 30 9.24 -0.42 1.21
N LEU A 31 8.72 -0.93 0.09
CA LEU A 31 7.29 -0.95 -0.23
C LEU A 31 6.65 -2.34 -0.05
N GLN A 32 7.43 -3.34 0.39
CA GLN A 32 6.99 -4.73 0.51
C GLN A 32 7.10 -5.26 1.96
N TRP A 33 6.30 -4.70 2.85
CA TRP A 33 6.30 -5.03 4.27
C TRP A 33 4.88 -5.07 4.84
N ILE A 34 4.73 -5.82 5.92
CA ILE A 34 3.51 -5.90 6.73
C ILE A 34 3.95 -5.71 8.18
N SER A 35 3.39 -4.74 8.89
CA SER A 35 3.72 -4.45 10.28
C SER A 35 2.50 -3.96 11.04
N ILE A 36 2.55 -4.02 12.36
CA ILE A 36 1.54 -3.41 13.24
C ILE A 36 1.93 -1.94 13.46
N LYS A 37 0.96 -1.03 13.38
CA LYS A 37 1.09 0.40 13.68
C LYS A 37 -0.13 0.86 14.49
N GLY A 38 0.02 0.90 15.81
CA GLY A 38 -1.11 1.17 16.70
C GLY A 38 -2.21 0.12 16.52
N ASP A 39 -3.44 0.57 16.31
CA ASP A 39 -4.62 -0.28 16.12
C ASP A 39 -4.82 -0.72 14.65
N TYR A 40 -3.76 -0.63 13.83
CA TYR A 40 -3.80 -0.96 12.41
C TYR A 40 -2.72 -1.96 12.03
N LEU A 41 -3.05 -2.81 11.05
CA LEU A 41 -2.08 -3.52 10.23
C LEU A 41 -1.70 -2.63 9.05
N ALA A 42 -0.45 -2.17 9.03
CA ALA A 42 0.11 -1.36 7.97
C ALA A 42 0.78 -2.25 6.91
N ILE A 43 0.38 -2.07 5.65
CA ILE A 43 0.77 -2.90 4.52
C ILE A 43 1.34 -2.02 3.42
N GLY A 44 2.57 -2.28 3.00
CA GLY A 44 3.20 -1.57 1.88
C GLY A 44 2.48 -1.85 0.54
N PRO A 45 2.44 -0.87 -0.38
CA PRO A 45 1.65 -0.97 -1.61
C PRO A 45 2.13 -2.08 -2.55
N MET A 46 3.40 -2.50 -2.47
CA MET A 46 3.95 -3.56 -3.33
C MET A 46 3.79 -4.96 -2.73
N VAL A 47 3.11 -5.10 -1.59
CA VAL A 47 2.78 -6.42 -1.04
C VAL A 47 1.72 -7.07 -1.92
N THR A 48 2.00 -8.30 -2.36
CA THR A 48 1.07 -9.10 -3.17
C THR A 48 -0.03 -9.74 -2.32
N TRP A 49 -1.18 -10.01 -2.93
CA TRP A 49 -2.27 -10.73 -2.24
C TRP A 49 -1.87 -12.13 -1.78
N GLY A 50 -0.99 -12.82 -2.52
CA GLY A 50 -0.40 -14.08 -2.07
C GLY A 50 0.39 -13.93 -0.77
N ARG A 51 1.17 -12.84 -0.63
CA ARG A 51 1.92 -12.53 0.59
C ARG A 51 1.01 -12.12 1.75
N ILE A 52 -0.08 -11.39 1.47
CA ILE A 52 -1.12 -11.09 2.48
C ILE A 52 -1.72 -12.39 3.01
N ARG A 53 -2.11 -13.33 2.15
CA ARG A 53 -2.65 -14.64 2.55
C ARG A 53 -1.67 -15.46 3.38
N GLY A 54 -0.39 -15.47 2.98
CA GLY A 54 0.67 -16.22 3.66
C GLY A 54 1.18 -15.58 4.95
N SER A 55 0.69 -14.40 5.33
CA SER A 55 1.19 -13.67 6.51
C SER A 55 0.53 -14.17 7.79
N ASP A 56 1.32 -14.70 8.72
CA ASP A 56 0.86 -15.07 10.07
C ASP A 56 0.19 -13.90 10.80
N LEU A 57 0.67 -12.67 10.59
CA LEU A 57 0.09 -11.46 11.19
C LEU A 57 -1.31 -11.21 10.63
N VAL A 58 -1.49 -11.27 9.31
CA VAL A 58 -2.80 -11.09 8.67
C VAL A 58 -3.77 -12.16 9.14
N GLN A 59 -3.33 -13.43 9.15
CA GLN A 59 -4.17 -14.55 9.54
C GLN A 59 -4.67 -14.45 10.98
N LYS A 60 -3.87 -13.87 11.89
CA LYS A 60 -4.22 -13.74 13.31
C LYS A 60 -4.98 -12.46 13.62
N LEU A 61 -4.62 -11.35 12.99
CA LEU A 61 -5.01 -10.00 13.45
C LEU A 61 -5.95 -9.27 12.48
N ALA A 62 -6.06 -9.73 11.24
CA ALA A 62 -6.90 -9.11 10.22
C ALA A 62 -7.70 -10.18 9.42
N PRO A 63 -8.56 -10.97 10.08
CA PRO A 63 -9.32 -12.04 9.42
C PRO A 63 -10.22 -11.52 8.27
N SER A 64 -10.79 -10.32 8.41
CA SER A 64 -11.58 -9.69 7.33
C SER A 64 -10.73 -9.35 6.10
N LEU A 65 -9.46 -8.97 6.30
CA LEU A 65 -8.52 -8.79 5.19
C LEU A 65 -8.12 -10.13 4.57
N LEU A 66 -7.95 -11.17 5.38
CA LEU A 66 -7.66 -12.51 4.88
C LEU A 66 -8.80 -13.03 4.00
N GLU A 67 -10.05 -12.89 4.43
CA GLU A 67 -11.23 -13.26 3.66
C GLU A 67 -11.29 -12.48 2.35
N LEU A 68 -11.14 -11.15 2.43
CA LEU A 68 -11.07 -10.26 1.28
C LEU A 68 -10.02 -10.73 0.27
N SER A 69 -8.83 -11.08 0.76
CA SER A 69 -7.70 -11.42 -0.07
C SER A 69 -7.97 -12.60 -1.00
N GLN A 70 -8.90 -13.52 -0.67
CA GLN A 70 -9.20 -14.72 -1.48
C GLN A 70 -9.80 -14.39 -2.85
N GLY A 71 -10.42 -13.21 -3.00
CA GLY A 71 -11.06 -12.76 -4.24
C GLY A 71 -10.11 -12.22 -5.31
N PHE A 72 -8.79 -12.16 -5.05
CA PHE A 72 -7.82 -11.49 -5.92
C PHE A 72 -6.79 -12.45 -6.53
N GLU A 73 -6.10 -12.00 -7.58
CA GLU A 73 -4.98 -12.76 -8.14
C GLU A 73 -3.76 -12.66 -7.21
N GLN A 74 -3.13 -13.80 -6.91
CA GLN A 74 -2.06 -13.86 -5.90
C GLN A 74 -0.84 -13.00 -6.22
N ASN A 75 -0.55 -12.82 -7.51
CA ASN A 75 0.64 -12.09 -7.97
C ASN A 75 0.41 -10.57 -8.06
N ARG A 76 -0.84 -10.11 -7.95
CA ARG A 76 -1.15 -8.68 -8.00
C ARG A 76 -0.85 -8.03 -6.65
N THR A 77 -0.34 -6.81 -6.71
CA THR A 77 -0.03 -6.00 -5.53
C THR A 77 -1.25 -5.24 -5.03
N LEU A 78 -1.23 -4.88 -3.75
CA LEU A 78 -2.26 -4.05 -3.13
C LEU A 78 -2.39 -2.69 -3.84
N GLY A 79 -1.26 -2.06 -4.18
CA GLY A 79 -1.20 -0.76 -4.84
C GLY A 79 -1.77 -0.77 -6.26
N GLU A 80 -1.42 -1.75 -7.09
CA GLU A 80 -1.99 -1.90 -8.44
C GLU A 80 -3.51 -2.04 -8.42
N GLU A 81 -4.03 -2.71 -7.39
CA GLU A 81 -5.45 -2.92 -7.19
C GLU A 81 -6.18 -1.66 -6.70
N LEU A 82 -5.52 -0.85 -5.87
CA LEU A 82 -6.02 0.45 -5.46
C LEU A 82 -6.01 1.49 -6.59
N LEU A 83 -5.19 1.31 -7.63
CA LEU A 83 -5.15 2.20 -8.78
C LEU A 83 -6.24 1.89 -9.83
N LYS A 84 -6.92 0.75 -9.72
CA LYS A 84 -8.00 0.35 -10.64
C LYS A 84 -9.36 0.65 -10.02
N PRO A 85 -10.03 1.77 -10.38
CA PRO A 85 -11.37 2.05 -9.88
C PRO A 85 -12.33 0.96 -10.38
N SER A 86 -12.87 0.18 -9.45
CA SER A 86 -13.91 -0.81 -9.72
C SER A 86 -14.93 -0.80 -8.57
N PRO A 87 -16.24 -0.65 -8.85
CA PRO A 87 -17.29 -0.63 -7.83
C PRO A 87 -17.40 -1.91 -6.99
N GLN A 88 -16.78 -3.00 -7.44
CA GLN A 88 -16.72 -4.28 -6.72
C GLN A 88 -15.27 -4.69 -6.43
N GLY A 89 -14.35 -3.75 -6.65
CA GLY A 89 -12.93 -3.96 -6.55
C GLY A 89 -12.44 -4.06 -5.11
N PRO A 90 -11.15 -4.41 -4.95
CA PRO A 90 -10.48 -4.48 -3.65
C PRO A 90 -10.57 -3.15 -2.91
N GLY A 91 -10.49 -2.04 -3.64
CA GLY A 91 -10.65 -0.70 -3.12
C GLY A 91 -11.91 -0.47 -2.30
N GLU A 92 -13.08 -0.68 -2.90
CA GLU A 92 -14.38 -0.52 -2.23
C GLU A 92 -14.53 -1.42 -0.99
N LYS A 93 -14.01 -2.65 -1.09
CA LYS A 93 -14.04 -3.57 0.05
C LYS A 93 -13.09 -3.14 1.16
N LEU A 94 -11.91 -2.59 0.84
CA LEU A 94 -10.98 -2.03 1.83
C LEU A 94 -11.59 -0.79 2.50
N ILE A 95 -12.31 0.06 1.77
CA ILE A 95 -13.07 1.19 2.34
C ILE A 95 -14.11 0.67 3.33
N SER A 96 -14.83 -0.39 2.98
CA SER A 96 -15.83 -1.01 3.86
C SER A 96 -15.24 -1.57 5.16
N LEU A 97 -13.94 -1.91 5.17
CA LEU A 97 -13.20 -2.31 6.37
C LEU A 97 -12.73 -1.11 7.22
N GLY A 98 -13.01 0.12 6.82
CA GLY A 98 -12.50 1.33 7.47
C GLY A 98 -11.01 1.54 7.23
N ALA A 99 -10.48 1.08 6.09
CA ALA A 99 -9.08 1.24 5.75
C ALA A 99 -8.71 2.73 5.60
N LYS A 100 -7.49 3.05 6.02
CA LYS A 100 -6.84 4.34 5.79
C LYS A 100 -5.65 4.17 4.87
N VAL A 101 -5.12 5.28 4.37
CA VAL A 101 -3.85 5.32 3.65
C VAL A 101 -2.90 6.28 4.32
N GLU A 102 -1.63 5.88 4.37
CA GLU A 102 -0.52 6.72 4.75
C GLU A 102 0.15 7.24 3.46
N LEU A 103 0.21 8.55 3.34
CA LEU A 103 0.78 9.25 2.20
C LEU A 103 2.06 9.95 2.63
N LEU A 104 3.09 9.85 1.80
CA LEU A 104 4.41 10.40 2.07
C LEU A 104 4.74 11.46 1.02
N SER A 105 5.17 12.63 1.49
CA SER A 105 5.67 13.75 0.70
C SER A 105 7.08 14.12 1.17
N SER A 106 7.71 15.11 0.53
CA SER A 106 9.04 15.59 0.92
C SER A 106 9.06 16.06 2.39
N GLY A 107 9.64 15.24 3.26
CA GLY A 107 9.83 15.52 4.68
C GLY A 107 8.60 15.38 5.58
N SER A 108 7.46 14.90 5.06
CA SER A 108 6.26 14.71 5.90
C SER A 108 5.39 13.54 5.48
N SER A 109 4.68 12.94 6.43
CA SER A 109 3.67 11.91 6.18
C SER A 109 2.33 12.33 6.77
N ARG A 110 1.24 12.00 6.07
CA ARG A 110 -0.12 12.18 6.57
C ARG A 110 -0.94 10.90 6.42
N GLU A 111 -1.94 10.76 7.27
CA GLU A 111 -2.93 9.70 7.19
C GLU A 111 -4.27 10.28 6.75
N THR A 112 -5.01 9.55 5.93
CA THR A 112 -6.37 9.91 5.50
C THR A 112 -7.18 8.64 5.25
N ASP A 113 -8.50 8.75 5.34
CA ASP A 113 -9.38 7.64 4.99
C ASP A 113 -9.18 7.25 3.53
N LEU A 114 -9.23 5.94 3.25
CA LEU A 114 -9.19 5.44 1.88
C LEU A 114 -10.47 5.89 1.14
N SER A 115 -10.30 6.41 -0.07
CA SER A 115 -11.41 6.85 -0.93
C SER A 115 -11.12 6.53 -2.40
N PHE A 116 -12.17 6.55 -3.23
CA PHE A 116 -12.03 6.52 -4.69
C PHE A 116 -12.55 7.83 -5.31
N PRO A 117 -11.76 8.51 -6.18
CA PRO A 117 -10.36 8.22 -6.49
C PRO A 117 -9.44 8.32 -5.26
N LEU A 118 -8.25 7.72 -5.34
CA LEU A 118 -7.28 7.74 -4.24
C LEU A 118 -6.95 9.19 -3.84
N PRO A 119 -6.90 9.52 -2.54
CA PRO A 119 -6.73 10.89 -2.05
C PRO A 119 -5.25 11.34 -2.06
N ILE A 120 -4.53 11.05 -3.15
CA ILE A 120 -3.10 11.34 -3.34
C ILE A 120 -2.98 12.71 -4.01
N ALA A 121 -2.24 13.63 -3.38
CA ALA A 121 -1.91 14.93 -3.95
C ALA A 121 -0.66 14.85 -4.85
N GLU A 122 -0.43 15.90 -5.64
CA GLU A 122 0.79 16.02 -6.45
C GLU A 122 2.04 15.97 -5.55
N GLY A 123 3.01 15.12 -5.90
CA GLY A 123 4.22 14.90 -5.11
C GLY A 123 4.08 13.95 -3.91
N GLU A 124 2.91 13.31 -3.73
CA GLU A 124 2.71 12.29 -2.71
C GLU A 124 2.83 10.87 -3.26
N LEU A 125 3.34 9.96 -2.42
CA LEU A 125 3.31 8.52 -2.64
C LEU A 125 2.42 7.83 -1.62
N LEU A 126 1.75 6.76 -2.07
CA LEU A 126 1.18 5.78 -1.17
C LEU A 126 2.31 5.03 -0.45
N ARG A 127 2.45 5.25 0.85
CA ARG A 127 3.45 4.58 1.68
C ARG A 127 2.93 3.26 2.25
N SER A 128 1.71 3.29 2.79
CA SER A 128 1.06 2.09 3.30
C SER A 128 -0.46 2.22 3.29
N VAL A 129 -1.13 1.07 3.26
CA VAL A 129 -2.56 0.94 3.54
C VAL A 129 -2.69 0.43 4.97
N LEU A 130 -3.50 1.13 5.76
CA LEU A 130 -3.72 0.84 7.18
C LEU A 130 -5.07 0.14 7.32
N ILE A 131 -5.06 -1.12 7.72
CA ILE A 131 -6.25 -1.93 7.92
C ILE A 131 -6.53 -2.02 9.42
N PRO A 132 -7.72 -1.62 9.91
CA PRO A 132 -8.05 -1.78 11.32
C PRO A 132 -7.88 -3.22 11.78
N LEU A 133 -7.31 -3.41 12.96
CA LEU A 133 -7.28 -4.72 13.62
C LEU A 133 -8.69 -5.09 14.11
N ALA A 134 -9.01 -6.38 14.08
CA ALA A 134 -10.28 -6.93 14.55
C ALA A 134 -10.27 -7.24 16.06
#